data_AF-A0A142FHM5-F1
#
_entry.id   AF-A0A142FHM5-F1
#
_cell.length_a   1.000
_cell.length_b   1.000
_cell.length_c   1.000
_cell.angle_alpha   90.00
_cell.angle_beta   90.00
_cell.angle_gamma   90.00
#
_symmetry.space_group_name_H-M   'P 1'
#
loop_
_entity.id
_entity.type
_entity.pdbx_description
1 polymer ?
#
loop_
_entity_poly.entity_id
_entity_poly.type
_entity_poly.pdbx_seq_one_letter_code
_entity_poly.pdbx_strand_id
1 'polypeptide(L)'
;HVNGLAAGSGVRKTHLRVFAPPDVPEIESVTTGISVTKDTPSKVASCETRNGFPKPNITWYRDGEPLMNESGRVNIVILSSRMSSDLYSVQSTLEYKVEKEDKDARFSCEVSFFVPDGIRTIESPSVNITVHYPTTMVELWKESPQGLVKEG
;
A
#
# COMPACT_ATOMS: atom_id res chain seq x y z
N HIS A 1 -9.57 -2.92 77.22
CA HIS A 1 -8.36 -3.52 76.58
C HIS A 1 -8.90 -4.50 75.53
N VAL A 2 -8.79 -4.34 74.21
CA VAL A 2 -7.94 -3.54 73.31
C VAL A 2 -8.75 -3.24 72.02
N ASN A 3 -8.63 -2.04 71.47
CA ASN A 3 -9.13 -1.72 70.13
C ASN A 3 -8.09 -2.18 69.10
N GLY A 4 -8.41 -3.19 68.30
CA GLY A 4 -7.58 -3.61 67.18
C GLY A 4 -7.77 -2.66 65.99
N LEU A 5 -6.77 -1.83 65.69
CA LEU A 5 -6.71 -1.11 64.42
C LEU A 5 -6.38 -2.12 63.32
N ALA A 6 -7.34 -2.37 62.42
CA ALA A 6 -7.04 -2.99 61.14
C ALA A 6 -6.32 -1.95 60.26
N ALA A 7 -5.02 -2.16 60.01
CA ALA A 7 -4.27 -1.39 59.04
C ALA A 7 -4.65 -1.87 57.62
N GLY A 8 -5.41 -1.06 56.88
CA GLY A 8 -5.73 -1.33 55.48
C GLY A 8 -4.52 -1.13 54.58
N SER A 9 -4.06 -2.20 53.93
CA SER A 9 -3.04 -2.12 52.88
C SER A 9 -3.71 -1.75 51.55
N GLY A 10 -3.44 -0.54 51.05
CA GLY A 10 -3.89 -0.08 49.74
C GLY A 10 -2.82 -0.30 48.67
N VAL A 11 -3.10 -1.10 47.65
CA VAL A 11 -2.22 -1.27 46.49
C VAL A 11 -2.53 -0.20 45.45
N ARG A 12 -1.56 0.64 45.11
CA ARG A 12 -1.67 1.61 44.00
C ARG A 12 -0.93 1.05 42.78
N LYS A 13 -1.65 0.81 41.67
CA LYS A 13 -1.08 0.34 40.40
C LYS A 13 -0.87 1.51 39.44
N THR A 14 0.29 1.57 38.80
CA THR A 14 0.61 2.53 37.74
C THR A 14 0.73 1.77 36.41
N HIS A 15 0.08 2.28 35.35
CA HIS A 15 0.17 1.69 34.01
C HIS A 15 1.11 2.53 33.14
N LEU A 16 2.24 1.95 32.76
CA LEU A 16 3.17 2.55 31.80
C LEU A 16 2.77 2.14 30.37
N ARG A 17 2.75 3.11 29.45
CA ARG A 17 2.60 2.86 28.01
C ARG A 17 3.85 3.33 27.29
N VAL A 18 4.34 2.52 26.36
CA VAL A 18 5.57 2.77 25.60
C VAL A 18 5.21 2.91 24.13
N PHE A 19 5.85 3.87 23.46
CA PHE A 19 5.68 4.17 22.04
C PHE A 19 7.04 4.43 21.40
N ALA A 20 7.23 3.93 20.20
CA ALA A 20 8.36 4.21 19.33
C ALA A 20 7.81 4.58 17.95
N PRO A 21 7.96 5.84 17.51
CA PRO A 21 7.66 6.22 16.14
C PRO A 21 8.49 5.39 15.16
N PRO A 22 7.89 4.87 14.07
CA PRO A 22 8.63 4.12 13.08
C PRO A 22 9.50 5.05 12.21
N ASP A 23 10.40 4.44 11.44
CA ASP A 23 11.15 5.11 10.39
C ASP A 23 10.21 5.56 9.26
N VAL A 24 10.64 6.60 8.51
CA VAL A 24 9.92 7.08 7.31
C VAL A 24 9.72 5.91 6.34
N PRO A 25 8.50 5.71 5.79
CA PRO A 25 8.25 4.63 4.86
C PRO A 25 9.09 4.75 3.59
N GLU A 26 9.71 3.65 3.19
CA GLU A 26 10.42 3.48 1.94
C GLU A 26 9.52 2.76 0.94
N ILE A 27 9.32 3.34 -0.23
CA ILE A 27 8.45 2.82 -1.29
C ILE A 27 9.25 2.52 -2.55
N GLU A 28 8.96 1.37 -3.17
CA GLU A 28 9.60 0.92 -4.40
C GLU A 28 8.56 0.39 -5.39
N SER A 29 8.53 0.94 -6.60
CA SER A 29 7.66 0.50 -7.69
C SER A 29 8.34 -0.53 -8.61
N VAL A 30 7.54 -1.38 -9.25
CA VAL A 30 8.02 -2.26 -10.32
C VAL A 30 8.27 -1.47 -11.60
N THR A 31 9.51 -1.48 -12.08
CA THR A 31 9.93 -0.69 -13.26
C THR A 31 9.98 -1.48 -14.57
N THR A 32 9.97 -2.82 -14.51
CA THR A 32 10.04 -3.71 -15.68
C THR A 32 8.81 -3.69 -16.58
N GLY A 33 7.80 -2.88 -16.20
CA GLY A 33 6.58 -2.69 -16.93
C GLY A 33 5.55 -3.79 -16.73
N ILE A 34 4.28 -3.38 -16.61
CA ILE A 34 3.17 -4.25 -16.25
C ILE A 34 2.18 -4.30 -17.41
N SER A 35 1.87 -5.51 -17.89
CA SER A 35 0.94 -5.69 -19.00
C SER A 35 -0.50 -5.49 -18.55
N VAL A 36 -1.24 -4.63 -19.27
CA VAL A 36 -2.70 -4.42 -19.08
C VAL A 36 -3.55 -5.62 -19.50
N THR A 37 -2.96 -6.60 -20.20
CA THR A 37 -3.67 -7.79 -20.67
C THR A 37 -3.82 -8.87 -19.59
N LYS A 38 -3.27 -8.66 -18.39
CA LYS A 38 -3.42 -9.59 -17.28
C LYS A 38 -4.76 -9.34 -16.59
N ASP A 39 -5.60 -10.36 -16.56
CA ASP A 39 -6.90 -10.28 -15.87
C ASP A 39 -6.79 -10.33 -14.33
N THR A 40 -5.62 -10.70 -13.81
CA THR A 40 -5.34 -10.82 -12.38
C THR A 40 -4.44 -9.68 -11.88
N PRO A 41 -4.64 -9.21 -10.62
CA PRO A 41 -3.73 -8.26 -9.99
C PRO A 41 -2.27 -8.72 -10.06
N SER A 42 -1.37 -7.78 -10.29
CA SER A 42 0.08 -8.02 -10.31
C SER A 42 0.75 -7.07 -9.33
N LYS A 43 1.89 -7.47 -8.78
CA LYS A 43 2.70 -6.58 -7.94
C LYS A 43 3.01 -5.27 -8.67
N VAL A 44 2.66 -4.15 -8.06
CA VAL A 44 2.94 -2.80 -8.59
C VAL A 44 3.96 -2.05 -7.75
N ALA A 45 3.92 -2.22 -6.43
CA ALA A 45 4.84 -1.57 -5.50
C ALA A 45 4.99 -2.36 -4.19
N SER A 46 6.07 -2.08 -3.47
CA SER A 46 6.30 -2.48 -2.09
C SER A 46 6.58 -1.25 -1.22
N CYS A 47 6.17 -1.30 0.04
CA CYS A 47 6.41 -0.26 1.02
C CYS A 47 6.91 -0.90 2.32
N GLU A 48 7.96 -0.36 2.92
CA GLU A 48 8.51 -0.85 4.19
C GLU A 48 8.64 0.30 5.19
N THR A 49 8.27 0.03 6.43
CA THR A 49 8.54 0.89 7.58
C THR A 49 9.08 0.05 8.73
N ARG A 50 10.07 0.57 9.45
CA ARG A 50 10.87 -0.20 10.41
C ARG A 50 10.81 0.45 11.79
N ASN A 51 11.16 -0.32 12.81
CA ASN A 51 11.41 0.18 14.17
C ASN A 51 10.21 0.83 14.90
N GLY A 52 8.97 0.46 14.57
CA GLY A 52 7.76 1.03 15.19
C GLY A 52 7.21 0.23 16.38
N PHE A 53 6.70 0.91 17.41
CA PHE A 53 5.95 0.27 18.49
C PHE A 53 4.84 1.17 19.07
N PRO A 54 3.62 0.65 19.33
CA PRO A 54 3.06 -0.62 18.88
C PRO A 54 3.13 -0.79 17.35
N LYS A 55 2.80 -2.00 16.85
CA LYS A 55 2.89 -2.31 15.42
C LYS A 55 2.17 -1.25 14.56
N PRO A 56 2.86 -0.57 13.63
CA PRO A 56 2.24 0.39 12.74
C PRO A 56 1.37 -0.29 11.67
N ASN A 57 0.49 0.46 11.02
CA ASN A 57 -0.30 -0.01 9.88
C ASN A 57 0.07 0.75 8.61
N ILE A 58 -0.01 0.08 7.46
CA ILE A 58 0.22 0.67 6.13
C ILE A 58 -1.10 0.72 5.36
N THR A 59 -1.42 1.87 4.79
CA THR A 59 -2.51 2.08 3.83
C THR A 59 -1.92 2.51 2.49
N TRP A 60 -2.46 2.00 1.39
CA TRP A 60 -2.04 2.38 0.03
C TRP A 60 -2.97 3.43 -0.56
N TYR A 61 -2.42 4.29 -1.40
CA TYR A 61 -3.16 5.32 -2.13
C TYR A 61 -2.83 5.28 -3.62
N ARG A 62 -3.83 5.59 -4.45
CA ARG A 62 -3.69 5.86 -5.89
C ARG A 62 -4.24 7.25 -6.14
N ASP A 63 -3.41 8.15 -6.64
CA ASP A 63 -3.77 9.55 -6.92
C ASP A 63 -4.38 10.28 -5.72
N GLY A 64 -3.95 9.92 -4.51
CA GLY A 64 -4.45 10.45 -3.25
C GLY A 64 -5.74 9.79 -2.74
N GLU A 65 -6.32 8.84 -3.47
CA GLU A 65 -7.47 8.06 -3.00
C GLU A 65 -7.03 6.75 -2.32
N PRO A 66 -7.57 6.41 -1.15
CA PRO A 66 -7.18 5.21 -0.42
C PRO A 66 -7.65 3.96 -1.15
N LEU A 67 -6.75 2.99 -1.30
CA LEU A 67 -7.03 1.67 -1.83
C LEU A 67 -7.40 0.71 -0.70
N MET A 68 -8.43 -0.10 -0.94
CA MET A 68 -8.86 -1.19 -0.07
C MET A 68 -8.78 -2.51 -0.83
N ASN A 69 -8.69 -3.62 -0.10
CA ASN A 69 -8.77 -4.95 -0.70
C ASN A 69 -10.08 -5.10 -1.47
N GLU A 70 -9.97 -5.46 -2.75
CA GLU A 70 -11.07 -5.59 -3.69
C GLU A 70 -10.83 -6.82 -4.55
N SER A 71 -11.72 -7.81 -4.47
CA SER A 71 -11.54 -9.09 -5.17
C SER A 71 -11.34 -8.89 -6.68
N GLY A 72 -10.23 -9.40 -7.20
CA GLY A 72 -9.89 -9.32 -8.62
C GLY A 72 -9.30 -7.97 -9.09
N ARG A 73 -9.25 -6.95 -8.22
CA ARG A 73 -8.71 -5.63 -8.57
C ARG A 73 -7.57 -5.18 -7.67
N VAL A 74 -7.70 -5.33 -6.35
CA VAL A 74 -6.70 -4.88 -5.36
C VAL A 74 -6.46 -5.98 -4.33
N ASN A 75 -5.20 -6.38 -4.16
CA ASN A 75 -4.76 -7.27 -3.10
C ASN A 75 -3.56 -6.63 -2.36
N ILE A 76 -3.76 -6.31 -1.09
CA ILE A 76 -2.78 -5.69 -0.21
C ILE A 76 -2.24 -6.76 0.72
N VAL A 77 -1.00 -7.17 0.47
CA VAL A 77 -0.29 -8.14 1.31
C VAL A 77 0.48 -7.38 2.37
N ILE A 78 0.31 -7.77 3.65
CA ILE A 78 1.03 -7.17 4.78
C ILE A 78 1.80 -8.28 5.52
N LEU A 79 3.09 -8.05 5.71
CA LEU A 79 3.97 -8.88 6.51
C LEU A 79 4.54 -8.02 7.64
N SER A 80 4.57 -8.55 8.85
CA SER A 80 5.18 -7.87 9.99
C SER A 80 6.09 -8.80 10.76
N SER A 81 7.30 -8.34 11.03
CA SER A 81 8.26 -9.00 11.90
C SER A 81 8.40 -8.20 13.20
N ARG A 82 8.73 -8.91 14.29
CA ARG A 82 9.13 -8.30 15.55
C ARG A 82 10.60 -8.61 15.78
N MET A 83 11.40 -7.58 15.98
CA MET A 83 12.83 -7.71 16.23
C MET A 83 13.10 -8.08 17.69
N SER A 84 14.34 -8.43 18.02
CA SER A 84 14.77 -8.68 19.41
C SER A 84 14.65 -7.45 20.33
N SER A 85 14.55 -6.25 19.75
CA SER A 85 14.27 -4.99 20.45
C SER A 85 12.78 -4.77 20.77
N ASP A 86 11.93 -5.75 20.51
CA ASP A 86 10.46 -5.68 20.56
C ASP A 86 9.80 -4.68 19.59
N LEU A 87 10.59 -4.00 18.76
CA LEU A 87 10.10 -3.11 17.71
C LEU A 87 9.60 -3.92 16.50
N TYR A 88 8.62 -3.36 15.80
CA TYR A 88 8.05 -3.95 14.60
C TYR A 88 8.64 -3.34 13.33
N SER A 89 8.88 -4.19 12.35
CA SER A 89 9.04 -3.81 10.95
C SER A 89 7.87 -4.36 10.16
N VAL A 90 7.26 -3.52 9.33
CA VAL A 90 6.08 -3.85 8.53
C VAL A 90 6.42 -3.61 7.07
N GLN A 91 6.24 -4.64 6.27
CA GLN A 91 6.36 -4.60 4.82
C GLN A 91 5.00 -4.85 4.21
N SER A 92 4.61 -4.02 3.24
CA SER A 92 3.41 -4.23 2.45
C SER A 92 3.75 -4.33 0.97
N THR A 93 3.05 -5.22 0.26
CA THR A 93 3.09 -5.32 -1.19
C THR A 93 1.70 -5.04 -1.74
N LEU A 94 1.62 -4.08 -2.67
CA LEU A 94 0.41 -3.79 -3.42
C LEU A 94 0.41 -4.63 -4.70
N GLU A 95 -0.60 -5.49 -4.81
CA GLU A 95 -0.97 -6.13 -6.06
C GLU A 95 -2.23 -5.46 -6.61
N TYR A 96 -2.15 -4.93 -7.82
CA TYR A 96 -3.19 -4.13 -8.42
C TYR A 96 -3.41 -4.55 -9.88
N LYS A 97 -4.67 -4.59 -10.33
CA LYS A 97 -5.03 -4.84 -11.71
C LYS A 97 -4.85 -3.55 -12.51
N VAL A 98 -3.74 -3.46 -13.24
CA VAL A 98 -3.36 -2.28 -14.03
C VAL A 98 -4.18 -2.19 -15.32
N GLU A 99 -4.77 -1.01 -15.55
CA GLU A 99 -5.52 -0.65 -16.76
C GLU A 99 -4.72 0.35 -17.61
N LYS A 100 -5.22 0.71 -18.80
CA LYS A 100 -4.49 1.62 -19.70
C LYS A 100 -4.43 3.04 -19.15
N GLU A 101 -5.45 3.39 -18.39
CA GLU A 101 -5.70 4.68 -17.75
C GLU A 101 -4.71 4.92 -16.58
N ASP A 102 -4.07 3.86 -16.08
CA ASP A 102 -3.11 3.92 -14.96
C ASP A 102 -1.71 4.37 -15.36
N LYS A 103 -1.47 4.70 -16.63
CA LYS A 103 -0.15 5.10 -17.13
C LYS A 103 0.47 6.27 -16.35
N ASP A 104 -0.37 7.22 -15.93
CA ASP A 104 0.04 8.43 -15.22
C ASP A 104 -0.33 8.38 -13.73
N ALA A 105 -0.86 7.24 -13.26
CA ALA A 105 -1.28 7.06 -11.88
C ALA A 105 -0.08 7.07 -10.93
N ARG A 106 -0.28 7.72 -9.79
CA ARG A 106 0.72 7.84 -8.72
C ARG A 106 0.31 7.00 -7.53
N PHE A 107 1.23 6.15 -7.07
CA PHE A 107 1.03 5.31 -5.90
C PHE A 107 1.85 5.82 -4.72
N SER A 108 1.25 5.87 -3.54
CA SER A 108 1.94 6.16 -2.28
C SER A 108 1.45 5.22 -1.18
N CYS A 109 2.22 5.12 -0.10
CA CYS A 109 1.80 4.45 1.11
C CYS A 109 1.83 5.42 2.30
N GLU A 110 0.87 5.27 3.20
CA GLU A 110 0.79 6.01 4.46
C GLU A 110 0.95 5.04 5.63
N VAL A 111 1.82 5.40 6.56
CA VAL A 111 2.05 4.66 7.80
C VAL A 111 1.30 5.35 8.93
N SER A 112 0.40 4.65 9.61
CA SER A 112 -0.24 5.11 10.85
C SER A 112 0.36 4.43 12.07
N PHE A 113 0.66 5.21 13.11
CA PHE A 113 1.31 4.74 14.33
C PHE A 113 0.82 5.51 15.56
N PHE A 114 1.00 4.89 16.73
CA PHE A 114 0.56 5.47 17.99
C PHE A 114 1.64 6.35 18.62
N VAL A 115 1.19 7.46 19.18
CA VAL A 115 1.94 8.36 20.07
C VAL A 115 1.12 8.56 21.35
N PRO A 116 1.70 9.14 22.42
CA PRO A 116 0.97 9.37 23.67
C PRO A 116 -0.37 10.10 23.50
N ASP A 117 -0.44 11.04 22.54
CA ASP A 117 -1.60 11.90 22.30
C ASP A 117 -2.60 11.34 21.25
N GLY A 118 -2.36 10.14 20.70
CA GLY A 118 -3.25 9.52 19.71
C GLY A 118 -2.53 8.81 18.57
N ILE A 119 -3.04 8.99 17.36
CA ILE A 119 -2.51 8.37 16.14
C ILE A 119 -1.92 9.47 15.26
N ARG A 120 -0.72 9.21 14.71
CA ARG A 120 -0.08 10.06 13.70
C ARG A 120 0.14 9.27 12.42
N THR A 121 0.32 9.99 11.32
CA THR A 121 0.64 9.41 10.02
C THR A 121 1.89 10.02 9.40
N ILE A 122 2.59 9.23 8.58
CA ILE A 122 3.67 9.65 7.69
C ILE A 122 3.41 9.02 6.33
N GLU A 123 3.35 9.85 5.28
CA GLU A 123 3.19 9.40 3.90
C GLU A 123 4.56 9.25 3.21
N SER A 124 4.68 8.25 2.34
CA SER A 124 5.84 8.09 1.45
C SER A 124 5.82 9.12 0.32
N PRO A 125 6.93 9.28 -0.41
CA PRO A 125 6.89 9.88 -1.75
C PRO A 125 5.93 9.10 -2.66
N SER A 126 5.43 9.76 -3.70
CA SER A 126 4.65 9.08 -4.74
C SER A 126 5.57 8.49 -5.82
N VAL A 127 5.22 7.30 -6.30
CA VAL A 127 5.93 6.60 -7.38
C VAL A 127 4.98 6.30 -8.54
N ASN A 128 5.52 6.27 -9.75
CA ASN A 128 4.77 5.91 -10.96
C ASN A 128 5.06 4.47 -11.36
N ILE A 129 4.16 3.86 -12.12
CA ILE A 129 4.37 2.53 -12.70
C ILE A 129 4.58 2.61 -14.22
N THR A 130 5.34 1.66 -14.76
CA THR A 130 5.46 1.50 -16.21
C THR A 130 4.33 0.60 -16.70
N VAL A 131 3.50 1.09 -17.64
CA VAL A 131 2.39 0.33 -18.21
C VAL A 131 2.74 -0.14 -19.63
N HIS A 132 2.56 -1.43 -19.90
CA HIS A 132 2.70 -2.03 -21.22
C HIS A 132 1.34 -2.42 -21.79
N TYR A 133 1.06 -1.97 -23.00
CA TYR A 133 -0.09 -2.38 -23.78
C TYR A 133 0.36 -2.82 -25.18
N PRO A 134 -0.19 -3.91 -25.74
CA PRO A 134 0.06 -4.27 -27.13
C PRO A 134 -0.60 -3.26 -28.09
N THR A 135 0.03 -3.02 -29.24
CA THR A 135 -0.36 -2.02 -30.25
C THR A 135 -1.55 -2.41 -31.15
N THR A 136 -2.30 -3.47 -30.84
CA THR A 136 -3.12 -4.17 -31.84
C THR A 136 -4.59 -3.73 -31.99
N MET A 137 -4.92 -2.46 -31.77
CA MET A 137 -6.19 -1.89 -32.27
C MET A 137 -5.86 -0.82 -33.31
N VAL A 138 -5.54 -1.28 -34.51
CA VAL A 138 -5.50 -0.44 -35.71
C VAL A 138 -6.81 -0.70 -36.45
N GLU A 139 -7.74 0.25 -36.44
CA GLU A 139 -8.87 0.23 -37.36
C GLU A 139 -8.34 0.46 -38.77
N LEU A 140 -8.10 -0.65 -39.49
CA LEU A 140 -7.64 -0.61 -40.86
C LEU A 140 -8.82 -0.27 -41.78
N TRP A 141 -9.06 1.02 -42.04
CA TRP A 141 -9.99 1.43 -43.08
C TRP A 141 -9.40 1.05 -44.44
N LYS A 142 -9.93 -0.02 -45.04
CA LYS A 142 -9.64 -0.39 -46.41
C LYS A 142 -10.60 0.37 -47.33
N GLU A 143 -10.14 1.47 -47.92
CA GLU A 143 -10.81 2.00 -49.11
C GLU A 143 -10.78 0.91 -50.18
N SER A 144 -11.96 0.50 -50.61
CA SER A 144 -12.11 -0.47 -51.70
C SER A 144 -11.85 0.26 -53.01
N PRO A 145 -10.90 -0.17 -53.86
CA PRO A 145 -10.78 0.40 -55.19
C PRO A 145 -12.06 0.07 -55.97
N GLN A 146 -12.80 1.09 -56.40
CA GLN A 146 -13.85 0.91 -57.39
C GLN A 146 -13.19 0.60 -58.72
N GLY A 147 -12.95 -0.68 -58.96
CA GLY A 147 -12.60 -1.17 -60.28
C GLY A 147 -13.84 -1.22 -61.17
N LEU A 148 -13.72 -0.62 -62.36
CA LEU A 148 -14.11 -1.27 -63.61
C LEU A 148 -13.19 -0.74 -64.71
N VAL A 149 -12.16 -1.54 -65.00
CA VAL A 149 -11.34 -1.47 -66.21
C VAL A 149 -12.27 -1.64 -67.41
N LYS A 150 -12.12 -0.79 -68.43
CA LYS A 150 -12.73 -1.03 -69.74
C LYS A 150 -11.60 -1.25 -70.74
N GLU A 151 -11.44 -2.50 -71.19
CA GLU A 151 -10.66 -2.81 -72.39
C GLU A 151 -11.42 -2.29 -73.62
N GLY A 152 -10.69 -1.63 -74.51
CA GLY A 152 -11.13 -1.14 -75.81
C GLY A 152 -9.94 -1.01 -76.74
#